data_AF-A0A1Y5GQ51-F1
#
_entry.id   AF-A0A1Y5GQ51-F1
#
_cell.length_a   1.000
_cell.length_b   1.000
_cell.length_c   1.000
_cell.angle_alpha   90.00
_cell.angle_beta   90.00
_cell.angle_gamma   90.00
#
_symmetry.space_group_name_H-M   'P 1'
#
loop_
_entity.id
_entity.type
_entity.pdbx_description
1 polymer ?
#
loop_
_entity_poly.entity_id
_entity_poly.type
_entity_poly.pdbx_seq_one_letter_code
_entity_poly.pdbx_strand_id
1 'polypeptide(L)'
;MSRVANLDYMKGIGCLVMVPGHTLVLNPDDKASFYIYILLHFFTCLFFTASGVTTIFQAERRPTSYLLAYFLILFFVGLTFTSIWHPQWLFDFRLEIVQIIMLGCILLLFMHRFFKDRWVLYLFASMAIFLVKVAHDTWFPEWTGGNILFPHADYVPSHLRKDGDPLVTVGFPLFPWLFMFPLGVFCYFAQLKWNYLIAGICVAASLVMLNQYGIDDFYDKWDMSIEHFLVVTFITCVAFIIVRSVPFERLPLRNVATFYGQSSLTFLYMHLIVLNMLGVALTLVASKDTPYIQYIWYVLSYIGVYFAMKWIAGVRVSTWMKKESSWIILLVVVFAMPLISLYNESLKIIVSISGLLIGLFMAHNYKSIKDFPSLQNLLKKPVAETNK
;
A
#
# COMPACT_ATOMS: atom_id res chain seq x y z
N MET A 1 10.78 16.29 11.13
CA MET A 1 9.99 16.17 9.88
C MET A 1 8.71 16.94 10.10
N SER A 2 8.52 18.12 9.49
CA SER A 2 7.19 18.74 9.56
C SER A 2 6.25 17.90 8.70
N ARG A 3 5.29 17.27 9.37
CA ARG A 3 4.29 16.39 8.78
C ARG A 3 3.15 17.22 8.23
N VAL A 4 2.59 16.83 7.10
CA VAL A 4 1.38 17.45 6.55
C VAL A 4 0.19 16.67 7.08
N ALA A 5 -0.53 17.26 8.04
CA ALA A 5 -1.60 16.57 8.78
C ALA A 5 -2.66 15.96 7.86
N ASN A 6 -3.03 16.65 6.77
CA ASN A 6 -4.02 16.16 5.81
C ASN A 6 -3.54 14.89 5.07
N LEU A 7 -2.25 14.75 4.81
CA LEU A 7 -1.69 13.55 4.16
C LEU A 7 -1.60 12.38 5.14
N ASP A 8 -1.24 12.65 6.40
CA ASP A 8 -1.30 11.63 7.46
C ASP A 8 -2.74 11.16 7.67
N TYR A 9 -3.71 12.08 7.64
CA TYR A 9 -5.13 11.75 7.70
C TYR A 9 -5.56 10.83 6.56
N MET A 10 -5.23 11.17 5.30
CA MET A 10 -5.56 10.31 4.15
C MET A 10 -4.97 8.91 4.25
N LYS A 11 -3.68 8.78 4.59
CA LYS A 11 -3.06 7.47 4.85
C LYS A 11 -3.78 6.72 5.96
N GLY A 12 -4.16 7.45 7.00
CA GLY A 12 -4.93 6.96 8.13
C GLY A 12 -6.28 6.36 7.75
N ILE A 13 -7.04 7.07 6.91
CA ILE A 13 -8.31 6.55 6.37
C ILE A 13 -8.06 5.28 5.56
N GLY A 14 -7.04 5.26 4.70
CA GLY A 14 -6.64 4.04 3.99
C GLY A 14 -6.33 2.88 4.93
N CYS A 15 -5.58 3.13 6.01
CA CYS A 15 -5.29 2.11 7.03
C CYS A 15 -6.55 1.65 7.76
N LEU A 16 -7.43 2.56 8.17
CA LEU A 16 -8.68 2.19 8.86
C LEU A 16 -9.51 1.25 7.97
N VAL A 17 -9.69 1.63 6.71
CA VAL A 17 -10.46 0.85 5.73
C VAL A 17 -9.82 -0.51 5.41
N MET A 18 -8.49 -0.64 5.49
CA MET A 18 -7.82 -1.94 5.33
C MET A 18 -8.23 -2.98 6.37
N VAL A 19 -8.62 -2.59 7.59
CA VAL A 19 -8.99 -3.55 8.65
C VAL A 19 -10.18 -4.42 8.23
N PRO A 20 -11.37 -3.86 7.93
CA PRO A 20 -12.49 -4.66 7.43
C PRO A 20 -12.29 -5.17 5.99
N GLY A 21 -11.36 -4.60 5.23
CA GLY A 21 -10.98 -5.13 3.91
C GLY A 21 -10.27 -6.49 3.99
N HIS A 22 -9.72 -6.85 5.16
CA HIS A 22 -9.01 -8.11 5.40
C HIS A 22 -9.71 -9.04 6.40
N THR A 23 -10.90 -8.67 6.90
CA THR A 23 -11.78 -9.57 7.65
C THR A 23 -12.58 -10.44 6.68
N LEU A 24 -12.81 -11.71 7.01
CA LEU A 24 -13.57 -12.61 6.14
C LEU A 24 -15.04 -12.16 6.05
N VAL A 25 -15.57 -12.21 4.83
CA VAL A 25 -17.02 -12.16 4.61
C VAL A 25 -17.57 -13.55 4.92
N LEU A 26 -18.21 -13.70 6.08
CA LEU A 26 -18.70 -15.00 6.57
C LEU A 26 -19.98 -15.43 5.85
N ASN A 27 -20.75 -14.47 5.33
CA ASN A 27 -21.94 -14.73 4.52
C ASN A 27 -21.93 -13.90 3.22
N PRO A 28 -21.56 -14.50 2.07
CA PRO A 28 -21.59 -13.83 0.77
C PRO A 28 -22.99 -13.39 0.32
N ASP A 29 -24.05 -14.06 0.81
CA ASP A 29 -25.44 -13.73 0.47
C ASP A 29 -25.91 -12.43 1.17
N ASP A 30 -25.18 -11.97 2.20
CA ASP A 30 -25.40 -10.64 2.77
C ASP A 30 -24.83 -9.56 1.85
N LYS A 31 -25.69 -9.05 0.96
CA LYS A 31 -25.38 -7.97 0.03
C LYS A 31 -24.75 -6.75 0.72
N ALA A 32 -25.15 -6.42 1.95
CA ALA A 32 -24.57 -5.27 2.66
C ALA A 32 -23.10 -5.52 3.00
N SER A 33 -22.78 -6.68 3.57
CA SER A 33 -21.39 -7.10 3.83
C SER A 33 -20.56 -7.19 2.56
N PHE A 34 -21.13 -7.70 1.47
CA PHE A 34 -20.48 -7.78 0.17
C PHE A 34 -20.14 -6.39 -0.41
N TYR A 35 -21.08 -5.45 -0.42
CA TYR A 35 -20.83 -4.09 -0.90
C TYR A 35 -19.86 -3.31 0.00
N ILE A 36 -19.93 -3.50 1.32
CA ILE A 36 -18.95 -2.94 2.25
C ILE A 36 -17.56 -3.47 1.90
N TYR A 37 -17.40 -4.79 1.78
CA TYR A 37 -16.14 -5.42 1.39
C TYR A 37 -15.57 -4.82 0.10
N ILE A 38 -16.40 -4.70 -0.95
CA ILE A 38 -16.03 -4.08 -2.23
C ILE A 38 -15.56 -2.63 -2.05
N LEU A 39 -16.37 -1.79 -1.38
CA LEU A 39 -16.05 -0.38 -1.21
C LEU A 39 -14.69 -0.19 -0.53
N LEU A 40 -14.38 -1.05 0.45
CA LEU A 40 -13.13 -0.97 1.22
C LEU A 40 -11.90 -1.31 0.36
N HIS A 41 -12.04 -2.10 -0.70
CA HIS A 41 -10.93 -2.48 -1.58
C HIS A 41 -10.32 -1.27 -2.30
N PHE A 42 -11.16 -0.31 -2.68
CA PHE A 42 -10.72 0.84 -3.45
C PHE A 42 -9.92 1.88 -2.63
N PHE A 43 -10.12 1.96 -1.32
CA PHE A 43 -9.51 3.01 -0.47
C PHE A 43 -8.03 2.76 -0.17
N THR A 44 -7.52 1.56 -0.46
CA THR A 44 -6.08 1.26 -0.34
C THR A 44 -5.22 2.20 -1.20
N CYS A 45 -5.79 2.74 -2.29
CA CYS A 45 -5.19 3.75 -3.16
C CYS A 45 -4.76 5.03 -2.43
N LEU A 46 -5.47 5.43 -1.37
CA LEU A 46 -5.20 6.64 -0.61
C LEU A 46 -3.84 6.56 0.07
N PHE A 47 -3.41 5.34 0.39
CA PHE A 47 -2.10 5.09 0.97
C PHE A 47 -0.98 5.41 -0.02
N PHE A 48 -1.07 4.89 -1.25
CA PHE A 48 -0.08 5.09 -2.31
C PHE A 48 0.00 6.56 -2.73
N THR A 49 -1.16 7.17 -3.00
CA THR A 49 -1.26 8.56 -3.44
C THR A 49 -0.70 9.53 -2.39
N ALA A 50 -1.10 9.41 -1.12
CA ALA A 50 -0.59 10.25 -0.04
C ALA A 50 0.90 10.01 0.27
N SER A 51 1.39 8.77 0.11
CA SER A 51 2.83 8.46 0.22
C SER A 51 3.63 9.13 -0.90
N GLY A 52 3.07 9.18 -2.11
CA GLY A 52 3.66 9.90 -3.23
C GLY A 52 3.82 11.39 -2.97
N VAL A 53 2.75 12.07 -2.54
CA VAL A 53 2.82 13.51 -2.18
C VAL A 53 3.82 13.76 -1.05
N THR A 54 3.83 12.89 -0.03
CA THR A 54 4.79 13.01 1.08
C THR A 54 6.23 12.96 0.59
N THR A 55 6.51 12.13 -0.42
CA THR A 55 7.85 11.99 -1.01
C THR A 55 8.32 13.27 -1.69
N ILE A 56 7.43 13.97 -2.40
CA ILE A 56 7.75 15.27 -3.00
C ILE A 56 8.14 16.29 -1.92
N PHE A 57 7.36 16.38 -0.83
CA PHE A 57 7.72 17.24 0.30
C PHE A 57 9.04 16.87 0.98
N GLN A 58 9.43 15.60 0.96
CA GLN A 58 10.75 15.19 1.44
C GLN A 58 11.86 15.57 0.46
N ALA A 59 11.63 15.43 -0.85
CA ALA A 59 12.58 15.75 -1.91
C ALA A 59 12.95 17.24 -1.93
N GLU A 60 12.02 18.13 -1.58
CA GLU A 60 12.30 19.56 -1.43
C GLU A 60 13.27 19.90 -0.27
N ARG A 61 13.37 19.01 0.72
CA ARG A 61 14.08 19.29 1.98
C ARG A 61 15.35 18.47 2.15
N ARG A 62 15.56 17.46 1.30
CA ARG A 62 16.61 16.46 1.45
C ARG A 62 17.18 16.09 0.09
N PRO A 63 18.50 15.85 -0.01
CA PRO A 63 19.12 15.37 -1.24
C PRO A 63 18.48 14.07 -1.74
N THR A 64 18.33 13.95 -3.06
CA THR A 64 17.77 12.75 -3.71
C THR A 64 18.55 11.50 -3.36
N SER A 65 19.89 11.57 -3.26
CA SER A 65 20.75 10.44 -2.90
C SER A 65 20.44 9.89 -1.50
N TYR A 66 20.19 10.78 -0.54
CA TYR A 66 19.78 10.41 0.81
C TYR A 66 18.43 9.68 0.80
N LEU A 67 17.44 10.22 0.08
CA LEU A 67 16.10 9.62 0.02
C LEU A 67 16.12 8.29 -0.74
N LEU A 68 16.89 8.18 -1.81
CA LEU A 68 17.08 6.95 -2.56
C LEU A 68 17.66 5.85 -1.67
N ALA A 69 18.76 6.14 -0.94
CA ALA A 69 19.35 5.19 0.00
C ALA A 69 18.35 4.79 1.09
N TYR A 70 17.62 5.75 1.65
CA TYR A 70 16.60 5.50 2.67
C TYR A 70 15.48 4.57 2.17
N PHE A 71 14.92 4.84 0.97
CA PHE A 71 13.87 3.99 0.40
C PHE A 71 14.38 2.62 -0.05
N LEU A 72 15.63 2.51 -0.52
CA LEU A 72 16.25 1.21 -0.84
C LEU A 72 16.44 0.34 0.40
N ILE A 73 16.88 0.90 1.53
CA ILE A 73 16.98 0.14 2.79
C ILE A 73 15.59 -0.37 3.19
N LEU A 74 14.57 0.49 3.15
CA LEU A 74 13.20 0.09 3.46
C LEU A 74 12.62 -0.93 2.47
N PHE A 75 13.01 -0.86 1.20
CA PHE A 75 12.59 -1.83 0.17
C PHE A 75 13.03 -3.24 0.55
N PHE A 76 14.32 -3.41 0.83
CA PHE A 76 14.88 -4.72 1.12
C PHE A 76 14.44 -5.25 2.49
N VAL A 77 14.45 -4.40 3.52
CA VAL A 77 13.99 -4.86 4.83
C VAL A 77 12.47 -5.10 4.81
N GLY A 78 11.74 -4.39 3.95
CA GLY A 78 10.33 -4.66 3.68
C GLY A 78 10.03 -6.06 3.15
N LEU A 79 11.02 -6.84 2.71
CA LEU A 79 10.83 -8.24 2.29
C LEU A 79 10.38 -9.15 3.45
N THR A 80 10.47 -8.66 4.69
CA THR A 80 9.77 -9.27 5.83
C THR A 80 8.27 -9.37 5.59
N PHE A 81 7.66 -8.39 4.92
CA PHE A 81 6.23 -8.43 4.56
C PHE A 81 5.96 -9.46 3.47
N THR A 82 6.83 -9.53 2.45
CA THR A 82 6.77 -10.57 1.42
C THR A 82 6.87 -11.96 2.03
N SER A 83 7.71 -12.14 3.05
CA SER A 83 7.85 -13.43 3.76
C SER A 83 6.57 -13.87 4.49
N ILE A 84 5.64 -12.96 4.80
CA ILE A 84 4.36 -13.30 5.43
C ILE A 84 3.47 -14.06 4.44
N TRP A 85 3.32 -13.52 3.23
CA TRP A 85 2.41 -14.02 2.19
C TRP A 85 3.06 -15.03 1.25
N HIS A 86 4.35 -14.84 0.98
CA HIS A 86 5.15 -15.62 0.06
C HIS A 86 6.44 -16.09 0.72
N PRO A 87 6.41 -17.07 1.65
CA PRO A 87 7.58 -17.52 2.40
C PRO A 87 8.79 -17.95 1.55
N GLN A 88 8.54 -18.33 0.30
CA GLN A 88 9.52 -18.81 -0.68
C GLN A 88 9.88 -17.75 -1.74
N TRP A 89 9.68 -16.46 -1.44
CA TRP A 89 9.81 -15.34 -2.38
C TRP A 89 11.16 -15.22 -3.10
N LEU A 90 12.22 -15.89 -2.62
CA LEU A 90 13.51 -15.91 -3.31
C LEU A 90 13.46 -16.69 -4.64
N PHE A 91 12.52 -17.62 -4.77
CA PHE A 91 12.36 -18.49 -5.94
C PHE A 91 11.13 -18.13 -6.80
N ASP A 92 10.13 -17.52 -6.18
CA ASP A 92 8.96 -16.95 -6.86
C ASP A 92 8.74 -15.53 -6.32
N PHE A 93 9.49 -14.58 -6.87
CA PHE A 93 9.50 -13.22 -6.36
C PHE A 93 8.25 -12.44 -6.78
N ARG A 94 7.53 -11.94 -5.79
CA ARG A 94 6.35 -11.08 -5.97
C ARG A 94 6.55 -9.81 -5.17
N LEU A 95 6.25 -8.68 -5.80
CA LEU A 95 6.26 -7.40 -5.11
C LEU A 95 5.10 -7.34 -4.15
N GLU A 96 5.36 -6.98 -2.89
CA GLU A 96 4.32 -6.71 -1.93
C GLU A 96 4.16 -5.20 -1.69
N ILE A 97 3.11 -4.86 -0.95
CA ILE A 97 2.71 -3.46 -0.70
C ILE A 97 3.89 -2.56 -0.28
N VAL A 98 4.81 -3.06 0.56
CA VAL A 98 5.98 -2.26 1.01
C VAL A 98 6.91 -1.95 -0.17
N GLN A 99 7.20 -2.93 -1.01
CA GLN A 99 8.09 -2.80 -2.16
C GLN A 99 7.51 -1.84 -3.19
N ILE A 100 6.22 -1.98 -3.54
CA ILE A 100 5.58 -1.07 -4.49
C ILE A 100 5.54 0.38 -3.95
N ILE A 101 5.38 0.58 -2.64
CA ILE A 101 5.51 1.93 -2.03
C ILE A 101 6.92 2.47 -2.22
N MET A 102 7.95 1.68 -1.91
CA MET A 102 9.33 2.16 -2.04
C MET A 102 9.69 2.45 -3.50
N LEU A 103 9.30 1.57 -4.44
CA LEU A 103 9.52 1.78 -5.87
C LEU A 103 8.74 2.98 -6.41
N GLY A 104 7.49 3.19 -5.98
CA GLY A 104 6.70 4.37 -6.31
C GLY A 104 7.31 5.67 -5.78
N CYS A 105 7.84 5.66 -4.55
CA CYS A 105 8.59 6.79 -4.01
C CYS A 105 9.87 7.07 -4.80
N ILE A 106 10.63 6.04 -5.18
CA ILE A 106 11.84 6.15 -5.99
C ILE A 106 11.51 6.71 -7.39
N LEU A 107 10.47 6.20 -8.03
CA LEU A 107 9.96 6.70 -9.30
C LEU A 107 9.66 8.20 -9.21
N LEU A 108 8.97 8.63 -8.15
CA LEU A 108 8.67 10.05 -7.94
C LEU A 108 9.91 10.90 -7.69
N LEU A 109 10.97 10.38 -7.06
CA LEU A 109 12.22 11.11 -6.93
C LEU A 109 12.85 11.38 -8.30
N PHE A 110 12.83 10.40 -9.20
CA PHE A 110 13.29 10.57 -10.58
C PHE A 110 12.40 11.54 -11.35
N MET A 111 11.08 11.40 -11.28
CA MET A 111 10.13 12.32 -11.91
C MET A 111 10.30 13.75 -11.39
N HIS A 112 10.44 13.94 -10.08
CA HIS A 112 10.56 15.26 -9.46
C HIS A 112 11.78 16.05 -9.98
N ARG A 113 12.87 15.35 -10.32
CA ARG A 113 14.04 15.98 -10.94
C ARG A 113 13.72 16.66 -12.27
N PHE A 114 12.78 16.12 -13.04
CA PHE A 114 12.42 16.63 -14.38
C PHE A 114 11.09 17.40 -14.41
N PHE A 115 10.15 17.07 -13.54
CA PHE A 115 8.77 17.58 -13.53
C PHE A 115 8.54 18.65 -12.46
N LYS A 116 9.61 19.19 -11.87
CA LYS A 116 9.53 20.22 -10.82
C LYS A 116 8.57 21.34 -11.24
N ASP A 117 7.63 21.66 -10.34
CA ASP A 117 6.57 22.68 -10.51
C ASP A 117 5.55 22.43 -11.65
N ARG A 118 5.64 21.30 -12.36
CA ARG A 118 4.77 20.95 -13.50
C ARG A 118 3.80 19.83 -13.13
N TRP A 119 2.82 20.14 -12.28
CA TRP A 119 1.83 19.16 -11.79
C TRP A 119 1.09 18.39 -12.89
N VAL A 120 0.87 19.01 -14.07
CA VAL A 120 0.23 18.37 -15.23
C VAL A 120 1.03 17.15 -15.73
N LEU A 121 2.36 17.20 -15.69
CA LEU A 121 3.19 16.09 -16.15
C LEU A 121 3.02 14.83 -15.28
N TYR A 122 2.66 14.99 -14.01
CA TYR A 122 2.33 13.86 -13.15
C TYR A 122 1.00 13.21 -13.53
N LEU A 123 0.01 13.97 -14.03
CA LEU A 123 -1.20 13.36 -14.59
C LEU A 123 -0.86 12.54 -15.84
N PHE A 124 -0.10 13.11 -16.77
CA PHE A 124 0.31 12.37 -17.97
C PHE A 124 1.11 11.12 -17.64
N ALA A 125 2.03 11.18 -16.67
CA ALA A 125 2.77 10.02 -16.21
C ALA A 125 1.87 8.96 -15.57
N SER A 126 0.91 9.37 -14.75
CA SER A 126 -0.10 8.48 -14.17
C SER A 126 -0.89 7.76 -15.26
N MET A 127 -1.42 8.49 -16.25
CA MET A 127 -2.15 7.89 -17.37
C MET A 127 -1.25 6.99 -18.23
N ALA A 128 -0.01 7.40 -18.51
CA ALA A 128 0.93 6.60 -19.29
C ALA A 128 1.24 5.25 -18.62
N ILE A 129 1.43 5.22 -17.29
CA ILE A 129 1.63 3.97 -16.55
C ILE A 129 0.43 3.03 -16.72
N PHE A 130 -0.79 3.54 -16.59
CA PHE A 130 -1.98 2.72 -16.79
C PHE A 130 -2.15 2.26 -18.24
N LEU A 131 -1.87 3.13 -19.21
CA LEU A 131 -1.93 2.79 -20.64
C LEU A 131 -0.91 1.71 -21.03
N VAL A 132 0.24 1.65 -20.36
CA VAL A 132 1.20 0.54 -20.54
C VAL A 132 0.57 -0.80 -20.15
N LYS A 133 -0.22 -0.84 -19.06
CA LYS A 133 -1.00 -2.04 -18.69
C LYS A 133 -2.02 -2.40 -19.78
N VAL A 134 -2.81 -1.43 -20.25
CA VAL A 134 -3.82 -1.70 -21.31
C VAL A 134 -3.18 -2.20 -22.60
N ALA A 135 -2.05 -1.60 -23.00
CA ALA A 135 -1.28 -2.03 -24.17
C ALA A 135 -0.72 -3.44 -23.99
N HIS A 136 -0.23 -3.77 -22.78
CA HIS A 136 0.28 -5.09 -22.44
C HIS A 136 -0.82 -6.16 -22.54
N ASP A 137 -1.97 -5.97 -21.91
CA ASP A 137 -3.09 -6.91 -21.99
C ASP A 137 -3.53 -7.19 -23.43
N THR A 138 -3.45 -6.17 -24.30
CA THR A 138 -3.92 -6.26 -25.68
C THR A 138 -2.89 -6.96 -26.59
N TRP A 139 -1.60 -6.70 -26.39
CA TRP A 139 -0.56 -7.11 -27.35
C TRP A 139 0.35 -8.23 -26.84
N PHE A 140 0.56 -8.33 -25.53
CA PHE A 140 1.52 -9.27 -24.93
C PHE A 140 1.02 -9.90 -23.61
N PRO A 141 -0.23 -10.40 -23.53
CA PRO A 141 -0.84 -10.84 -22.26
C PRO A 141 -0.07 -11.96 -21.54
N GLU A 142 0.68 -12.79 -22.27
CA GLU A 142 1.47 -13.89 -21.69
C GLU A 142 2.77 -13.45 -21.00
N TRP A 143 3.29 -12.25 -21.32
CA TRP A 143 4.58 -11.79 -20.81
C TRP A 143 4.44 -11.01 -19.51
N THR A 144 4.70 -11.62 -18.36
CA THR A 144 4.48 -10.96 -17.05
C THR A 144 5.64 -10.07 -16.57
N GLY A 145 6.76 -10.06 -17.30
CA GLY A 145 8.00 -9.43 -16.84
C GLY A 145 8.54 -10.05 -15.56
N GLY A 146 8.44 -11.37 -15.42
CA GLY A 146 8.89 -12.11 -14.23
C GLY A 146 8.01 -11.88 -13.01
N ASN A 147 6.71 -11.63 -13.20
CA ASN A 147 5.72 -11.36 -12.14
C ASN A 147 5.98 -10.09 -11.32
N ILE A 148 6.91 -9.24 -11.80
CA ILE A 148 7.26 -7.94 -11.20
C ILE A 148 6.57 -6.81 -11.95
N LEU A 149 6.54 -6.89 -13.28
CA LEU A 149 6.05 -5.79 -14.11
C LEU A 149 4.54 -5.83 -14.26
N PHE A 150 3.96 -6.99 -14.54
CA PHE A 150 2.53 -7.20 -14.80
C PHE A 150 1.99 -8.35 -13.92
N PRO A 151 0.66 -8.47 -13.78
CA PRO A 151 0.03 -9.60 -13.08
C PRO A 151 0.55 -10.97 -13.55
N HIS A 152 0.57 -11.93 -12.63
CA HIS A 152 1.05 -13.29 -12.89
C HIS A 152 0.20 -13.99 -13.96
N ALA A 153 0.80 -14.81 -14.83
CA ALA A 153 0.09 -15.50 -15.92
C ALA A 153 -0.99 -16.46 -15.39
N ASP A 154 -0.68 -17.17 -14.30
CA ASP A 154 -1.63 -18.02 -13.57
C ASP A 154 -2.72 -17.24 -12.79
N TYR A 155 -2.72 -15.91 -12.83
CA TYR A 155 -3.81 -15.16 -12.21
C TYR A 155 -5.07 -15.29 -13.05
N VAL A 156 -6.09 -15.92 -12.48
CA VAL A 156 -7.44 -15.93 -13.04
C VAL A 156 -8.21 -14.75 -12.44
N PRO A 157 -8.63 -13.77 -13.26
CA PRO A 157 -9.50 -12.68 -12.85
C PRO A 157 -10.71 -13.15 -12.07
N SER A 158 -11.17 -12.35 -11.11
CA SER A 158 -12.27 -12.77 -10.21
C SER A 158 -13.55 -13.13 -10.96
N HIS A 159 -13.84 -12.45 -12.07
CA HIS A 159 -15.02 -12.68 -12.90
C HIS A 159 -14.92 -13.95 -13.78
N LEU A 160 -13.71 -14.48 -13.99
CA LEU A 160 -13.46 -15.71 -14.76
C LEU A 160 -13.24 -16.93 -13.88
N ARG A 161 -13.12 -16.73 -12.57
CA ARG A 161 -12.80 -17.78 -11.61
C ARG A 161 -13.96 -18.76 -11.47
N LYS A 162 -13.66 -20.05 -11.52
CA LYS A 162 -14.60 -21.15 -11.25
C LYS A 162 -14.35 -21.74 -9.87
N ASP A 163 -15.37 -22.40 -9.32
CA ASP A 163 -15.24 -23.13 -8.06
C ASP A 163 -14.14 -24.18 -8.16
N GLY A 164 -13.13 -24.07 -7.29
CA GLY A 164 -11.97 -24.97 -7.25
C GLY A 164 -10.69 -24.38 -7.87
N ASP A 165 -10.75 -23.22 -8.52
CA ASP A 165 -9.55 -22.54 -9.01
C ASP A 165 -8.66 -22.09 -7.83
N PRO A 166 -7.33 -22.23 -7.94
CA PRO A 166 -6.42 -21.86 -6.87
C PRO A 166 -6.46 -20.34 -6.61
N LEU A 167 -6.54 -19.96 -5.33
CA LEU A 167 -6.35 -18.58 -4.90
C LEU A 167 -4.87 -18.20 -5.03
N VAL A 168 -4.51 -17.60 -6.16
CA VAL A 168 -3.15 -17.08 -6.39
C VAL A 168 -3.09 -15.63 -5.89
N THR A 169 -2.28 -15.37 -4.86
CA THR A 169 -1.97 -13.99 -4.43
C THR A 169 -0.97 -13.38 -5.41
N VAL A 170 -1.42 -12.42 -6.22
CA VAL A 170 -0.63 -11.87 -7.34
C VAL A 170 0.48 -10.93 -6.87
N GLY A 171 0.37 -10.39 -5.66
CA GLY A 171 1.19 -9.26 -5.20
C GLY A 171 0.76 -7.95 -5.88
N PHE A 172 1.64 -6.96 -5.86
CA PHE A 172 1.45 -5.62 -6.41
C PHE A 172 2.42 -5.39 -7.59
N PRO A 173 2.08 -5.84 -8.82
CA PRO A 173 2.93 -5.62 -9.98
C PRO A 173 3.14 -4.12 -10.23
N LEU A 174 4.27 -3.74 -10.83
CA LEU A 174 4.59 -2.33 -11.06
C LEU A 174 3.53 -1.63 -11.92
N PHE A 175 3.14 -2.30 -13.00
CA PHE A 175 2.05 -1.88 -13.85
C PHE A 175 0.81 -2.71 -13.47
N PRO A 176 -0.30 -2.07 -13.11
CA PRO A 176 -0.53 -0.61 -13.18
C PRO A 176 -0.23 0.16 -11.88
N TRP A 177 0.00 -0.50 -10.74
CA TRP A 177 -0.06 0.12 -9.39
C TRP A 177 0.78 1.40 -9.19
N LEU A 178 1.88 1.57 -9.94
CA LEU A 178 2.67 2.79 -9.90
C LEU A 178 1.90 4.07 -10.27
N PHE A 179 0.76 3.99 -10.98
CA PHE A 179 0.02 5.17 -11.44
C PHE A 179 -0.50 6.05 -10.30
N MET A 180 -0.74 5.44 -9.14
CA MET A 180 -1.27 6.09 -7.93
C MET A 180 -0.34 7.18 -7.39
N PHE A 181 0.97 6.96 -7.51
CA PHE A 181 1.99 7.85 -6.94
C PHE A 181 2.00 9.22 -7.63
N PRO A 182 2.19 9.33 -8.96
CA PRO A 182 2.08 10.60 -9.66
C PRO A 182 0.64 11.14 -9.67
N LEU A 183 -0.41 10.29 -9.65
CA LEU A 183 -1.79 10.77 -9.50
C LEU A 183 -1.98 11.57 -8.21
N GLY A 184 -1.46 11.07 -7.09
CA GLY A 184 -1.53 11.78 -5.81
C GLY A 184 -0.86 13.16 -5.85
N VAL A 185 0.33 13.24 -6.48
CA VAL A 185 1.06 14.50 -6.67
C VAL A 185 0.24 15.49 -7.50
N PHE A 186 -0.33 15.04 -8.62
CA PHE A 186 -1.25 15.84 -9.42
C PHE A 186 -2.43 16.34 -8.58
N CYS A 187 -3.15 15.46 -7.89
CA CYS A 187 -4.36 15.82 -7.16
C CYS A 187 -4.09 16.79 -6.00
N TYR A 188 -2.89 16.76 -5.44
CA TYR A 188 -2.49 17.67 -4.38
C TYR A 188 -2.13 19.07 -4.90
N PHE A 189 -1.31 19.16 -5.96
CA PHE A 189 -0.79 20.45 -6.45
C PHE A 189 -1.69 21.12 -7.50
N ALA A 190 -2.51 20.37 -8.23
CA ALA A 190 -3.43 20.95 -9.21
C ALA A 190 -4.48 21.85 -8.55
N GLN A 191 -5.08 22.77 -9.32
CA GLN A 191 -6.26 23.49 -8.86
C GLN A 191 -7.42 22.51 -8.66
N LEU A 192 -8.25 22.73 -7.62
CA LEU A 192 -9.36 21.83 -7.29
C LEU A 192 -10.32 21.57 -8.44
N LYS A 193 -10.55 22.56 -9.33
CA LYS A 193 -11.39 22.41 -10.52
C LYS A 193 -10.96 21.23 -11.42
N TRP A 194 -9.67 20.91 -11.48
CA TRP A 194 -9.16 19.77 -12.25
C TRP A 194 -9.48 18.44 -11.58
N ASN A 195 -9.44 18.37 -10.25
CA ASN A 195 -9.90 17.19 -9.52
C ASN A 195 -11.40 16.98 -9.72
N TYR A 196 -12.21 18.05 -9.72
CA TYR A 196 -13.65 17.96 -10.02
C TYR A 196 -13.89 17.46 -11.46
N LEU A 197 -13.16 18.01 -12.43
CA LEU A 197 -13.27 17.59 -13.83
C LEU A 197 -12.96 16.09 -13.99
N ILE A 198 -11.82 15.63 -13.46
CA ILE A 198 -11.41 14.22 -13.57
C ILE A 198 -12.39 13.33 -12.82
N ALA A 199 -12.83 13.71 -11.62
CA ALA A 199 -13.85 12.96 -10.90
C ALA A 199 -15.14 12.82 -11.72
N GLY A 200 -15.59 13.90 -12.37
CA GLY A 200 -16.76 13.88 -13.27
C GLY A 200 -16.57 12.97 -14.48
N ILE A 201 -15.40 13.02 -15.12
CA ILE A 201 -15.04 12.12 -16.24
C ILE A 201 -15.04 10.67 -15.78
N CYS A 202 -14.42 10.36 -14.64
CA CYS A 202 -14.37 9.00 -14.11
C CYS A 202 -15.77 8.46 -13.78
N VAL A 203 -16.67 9.28 -13.21
CA VAL A 203 -18.06 8.88 -12.95
C VAL A 203 -18.79 8.60 -14.26
N ALA A 204 -18.71 9.52 -15.23
CA ALA A 204 -19.37 9.33 -16.52
C ALA A 204 -18.85 8.08 -17.25
N ALA A 205 -17.53 7.90 -17.29
CA ALA A 205 -16.90 6.72 -17.89
C ALA A 205 -17.30 5.43 -17.16
N SER A 206 -17.31 5.43 -15.82
CA SER A 206 -17.74 4.28 -15.03
C SER A 206 -19.20 3.91 -15.31
N LEU A 207 -20.10 4.89 -15.46
CA LEU A 207 -21.50 4.63 -15.82
C LEU A 207 -21.64 4.04 -17.23
N VAL A 208 -20.82 4.48 -18.18
CA VAL A 208 -20.78 3.89 -19.53
C VAL A 208 -20.29 2.44 -19.47
N MET A 209 -19.20 2.16 -18.76
CA MET A 209 -18.67 0.81 -18.59
C MET A 209 -19.67 -0.10 -17.88
N LEU A 210 -20.31 0.37 -16.79
CA LEU A 210 -21.33 -0.38 -16.06
C LEU A 210 -22.52 -0.76 -16.97
N ASN A 211 -22.95 0.12 -17.87
CA ASN A 211 -24.03 -0.16 -18.81
C ASN A 211 -23.63 -1.15 -19.92
N GLN A 212 -22.35 -1.23 -20.26
CA GLN A 212 -21.85 -2.12 -21.32
C GLN A 212 -21.47 -3.51 -20.81
N TYR A 213 -20.81 -3.58 -19.65
CA TYR A 213 -20.14 -4.79 -19.15
C TYR A 213 -20.73 -5.32 -17.83
N GLY A 214 -21.61 -4.56 -17.17
CA GLY A 214 -22.15 -4.95 -15.86
C GLY A 214 -21.18 -4.63 -14.72
N ILE A 215 -21.48 -5.17 -13.53
CA ILE A 215 -20.78 -4.80 -12.29
C ILE A 215 -19.57 -5.69 -11.97
N ASP A 216 -19.51 -6.88 -12.58
CA ASP A 216 -18.56 -7.94 -12.19
C ASP A 216 -17.09 -7.60 -12.51
N ASP A 217 -16.85 -6.73 -13.51
CA ASP A 217 -15.51 -6.28 -13.91
C ASP A 217 -14.95 -5.14 -13.04
N PHE A 218 -15.77 -4.52 -12.18
CA PHE A 218 -15.31 -3.47 -11.24
C PHE A 218 -14.43 -4.01 -10.11
N TYR A 219 -14.36 -5.34 -9.95
CA TYR A 219 -13.85 -5.98 -8.74
C TYR A 219 -12.41 -6.45 -8.83
N ASP A 220 -11.82 -6.49 -10.02
CA ASP A 220 -10.48 -7.00 -10.18
C ASP A 220 -9.42 -5.95 -9.81
N LYS A 221 -9.14 -5.85 -8.50
CA LYS A 221 -8.10 -4.94 -7.99
C LYS A 221 -6.68 -5.39 -8.36
N TRP A 222 -6.47 -6.70 -8.53
CA TRP A 222 -5.12 -7.25 -8.64
C TRP A 222 -4.58 -7.09 -10.06
N ASP A 223 -5.45 -7.30 -11.04
CA ASP A 223 -5.20 -6.89 -12.42
C ASP A 223 -5.41 -5.38 -12.61
N MET A 224 -6.28 -4.75 -11.80
CA MET A 224 -6.73 -3.36 -11.93
C MET A 224 -7.33 -3.12 -13.31
N SER A 225 -8.53 -3.67 -13.48
CA SER A 225 -9.38 -3.44 -14.65
C SER A 225 -9.60 -1.95 -14.92
N ILE A 226 -10.11 -1.61 -16.10
CA ILE A 226 -10.38 -0.22 -16.49
C ILE A 226 -11.40 0.40 -15.53
N GLU A 227 -12.43 -0.36 -15.18
CA GLU A 227 -13.47 -0.03 -14.22
C GLU A 227 -12.87 0.27 -12.84
N HIS A 228 -11.99 -0.61 -12.36
CA HIS A 228 -11.31 -0.42 -11.08
C HIS A 228 -10.44 0.84 -11.09
N PHE A 229 -9.68 1.06 -12.17
CA PHE A 229 -8.87 2.25 -12.37
C PHE A 229 -9.70 3.54 -12.34
N LEU A 230 -10.86 3.55 -13.00
CA LEU A 230 -11.77 4.71 -13.02
C LEU A 230 -12.30 5.02 -11.62
N VAL A 231 -12.77 4.01 -10.89
CA VAL A 231 -13.31 4.17 -9.52
C VAL A 231 -12.22 4.63 -8.56
N VAL A 232 -11.02 4.06 -8.65
CA VAL A 232 -9.91 4.46 -7.77
C VAL A 232 -9.43 5.88 -8.08
N THR A 233 -9.39 6.26 -9.36
CA THR A 233 -9.06 7.64 -9.76
C THR A 233 -10.11 8.62 -9.23
N PHE A 234 -11.39 8.29 -9.34
CA PHE A 234 -12.49 9.05 -8.76
C PHE A 234 -12.33 9.22 -7.24
N ILE A 235 -12.14 8.13 -6.50
CA ILE A 235 -11.97 8.15 -5.03
C ILE A 235 -10.77 9.00 -4.64
N THR A 236 -9.67 8.90 -5.38
CA THR A 236 -8.47 9.72 -5.15
C THR A 236 -8.78 11.21 -5.32
N CYS A 237 -9.40 11.60 -6.44
CA CYS A 237 -9.78 12.98 -6.70
C CYS A 237 -10.72 13.53 -5.62
N VAL A 238 -11.76 12.77 -5.25
CA VAL A 238 -12.72 13.15 -4.20
C VAL A 238 -12.04 13.30 -2.85
N ALA A 239 -11.16 12.36 -2.48
CA ALA A 239 -10.43 12.44 -1.22
C ALA A 239 -9.57 13.72 -1.16
N PHE A 240 -8.85 14.06 -2.24
CA PHE A 240 -8.09 15.31 -2.31
C PHE A 240 -8.96 16.56 -2.33
N ILE A 241 -10.16 16.52 -2.93
CA ILE A 241 -11.14 17.60 -2.83
C ILE A 241 -11.54 17.81 -1.37
N ILE A 242 -11.92 16.74 -0.66
CA ILE A 242 -12.36 16.83 0.74
C ILE A 242 -11.26 17.40 1.63
N VAL A 243 -10.06 16.82 1.60
CA VAL A 243 -8.98 17.22 2.53
C VAL A 243 -8.36 18.58 2.20
N ARG A 244 -8.65 19.17 1.04
CA ARG A 244 -8.19 20.51 0.66
C ARG A 244 -9.26 21.59 0.81
N SER A 245 -10.54 21.20 0.74
CA SER A 245 -11.68 22.13 0.87
C SER A 245 -12.21 22.23 2.30
N VAL A 246 -12.07 21.17 3.10
CA VAL A 246 -12.58 21.12 4.47
C VAL A 246 -11.46 21.47 5.45
N PRO A 247 -11.66 22.42 6.39
CA PRO A 247 -10.69 22.68 7.46
C PRO A 247 -10.36 21.41 8.23
N PHE A 248 -9.08 21.20 8.54
CA PHE A 248 -8.60 19.94 9.14
C PHE A 248 -9.30 19.62 10.46
N GLU A 249 -9.64 20.64 11.24
CA GLU A 249 -10.34 20.52 12.52
C GLU A 249 -11.75 19.95 12.36
N ARG A 250 -12.36 20.10 11.18
CA ARG A 250 -13.72 19.61 10.88
C ARG A 250 -13.73 18.21 10.26
N LEU A 251 -12.56 17.63 9.96
CA LEU A 251 -12.50 16.27 9.41
C LEU A 251 -12.90 15.24 10.48
N PRO A 252 -13.76 14.26 10.14
CA PRO A 252 -14.20 13.23 11.07
C PRO A 252 -13.03 12.33 11.46
N LEU A 253 -13.03 11.80 12.70
CA LEU A 253 -11.99 10.88 13.18
C LEU A 253 -10.54 11.41 13.04
N ARG A 254 -10.33 12.74 12.90
CA ARG A 254 -9.03 13.34 12.55
C ARG A 254 -7.87 12.83 13.39
N ASN A 255 -8.06 12.71 14.70
CA ASN A 255 -7.01 12.28 15.63
C ASN A 255 -6.64 10.81 15.43
N VAL A 256 -7.65 9.94 15.25
CA VAL A 256 -7.46 8.50 15.05
C VAL A 256 -6.84 8.23 13.68
N ALA A 257 -7.40 8.81 12.62
CA ALA A 257 -6.86 8.67 11.28
C ALA A 257 -5.42 9.20 11.20
N THR A 258 -5.15 10.39 11.74
CA THR A 258 -3.78 10.93 11.76
C THR A 258 -2.82 10.01 12.52
N PHE A 259 -3.23 9.45 13.67
CA PHE A 259 -2.40 8.49 14.40
C PHE A 259 -2.06 7.25 13.55
N TYR A 260 -3.04 6.71 12.82
CA TYR A 260 -2.84 5.57 11.93
C TYR A 260 -1.89 5.93 10.79
N GLY A 261 -2.10 7.05 10.11
CA GLY A 261 -1.23 7.45 9.00
C GLY A 261 0.20 7.73 9.44
N GLN A 262 0.39 8.33 10.60
CA GLN A 262 1.69 8.62 11.21
C GLN A 262 2.48 7.37 11.60
N SER A 263 1.77 6.26 11.81
CA SER A 263 2.28 4.96 12.23
C SER A 263 1.96 3.87 11.20
N SER A 264 1.72 4.27 9.96
CA SER A 264 1.22 3.43 8.87
C SER A 264 2.02 2.15 8.64
N LEU A 265 3.35 2.23 8.71
CA LEU A 265 4.20 1.05 8.56
C LEU A 265 4.00 0.06 9.72
N THR A 266 3.91 0.55 10.96
CA THR A 266 3.61 -0.30 12.13
C THR A 266 2.22 -0.90 12.03
N PHE A 267 1.23 -0.11 11.58
CA PHE A 267 -0.13 -0.57 11.32
C PHE A 267 -0.12 -1.74 10.33
N LEU A 268 0.65 -1.64 9.24
CA LEU A 268 0.72 -2.65 8.20
C LEU A 268 1.12 -4.04 8.73
N TYR A 269 2.00 -4.12 9.73
CA TYR A 269 2.32 -5.41 10.36
C TYR A 269 1.33 -5.77 11.47
N MET A 270 0.93 -4.79 12.28
CA MET A 270 0.10 -5.05 13.46
C MET A 270 -1.32 -5.49 13.11
N HIS A 271 -1.93 -4.92 12.07
CA HIS A 271 -3.31 -5.28 11.72
C HIS A 271 -3.45 -6.76 11.36
N LEU A 272 -2.46 -7.35 10.70
CA LEU A 272 -2.45 -8.78 10.38
C LEU A 272 -2.38 -9.65 11.64
N ILE A 273 -1.59 -9.27 12.65
CA ILE A 273 -1.52 -9.99 13.94
C ILE A 273 -2.90 -10.02 14.59
N VAL A 274 -3.50 -8.85 14.76
CA VAL A 274 -4.79 -8.70 15.44
C VAL A 274 -5.90 -9.43 14.69
N LEU A 275 -5.95 -9.28 13.37
CA LEU A 275 -6.94 -9.93 12.52
C LEU A 275 -6.83 -11.45 12.59
N ASN A 276 -5.61 -12.01 12.54
CA ASN A 276 -5.42 -13.45 12.65
C ASN A 276 -5.80 -13.99 14.04
N MET A 277 -5.41 -13.30 15.12
CA MET A 277 -5.77 -13.73 16.48
C MET A 277 -7.29 -13.71 16.72
N LEU A 278 -7.95 -12.62 16.31
CA LEU A 278 -9.40 -12.49 16.44
C LEU A 278 -10.14 -13.43 15.48
N GLY A 279 -9.64 -13.57 14.25
CA GLY A 279 -10.20 -14.45 13.23
C GLY A 279 -10.22 -15.90 13.71
N VAL A 280 -9.10 -16.42 14.23
CA VAL A 280 -9.05 -17.77 14.81
C VAL A 280 -10.06 -17.90 15.96
N ALA A 281 -10.07 -16.96 16.91
CA ALA A 281 -10.98 -17.03 18.06
C ALA A 281 -12.46 -17.00 17.64
N LEU A 282 -12.81 -16.21 16.62
CA LEU A 282 -14.18 -16.03 16.17
C LEU A 282 -14.64 -17.11 15.20
N THR A 283 -13.75 -17.69 14.38
CA THR A 283 -14.10 -18.86 13.53
C THR A 283 -14.51 -20.09 14.34
N LEU A 284 -14.08 -20.19 15.59
CA LEU A 284 -14.53 -21.24 16.52
C LEU A 284 -16.00 -21.08 16.97
N VAL A 285 -16.57 -19.89 16.82
CA VAL A 285 -17.93 -19.54 17.30
C VAL A 285 -18.84 -19.09 16.16
N ALA A 286 -18.27 -18.68 15.02
CA ALA A 286 -18.99 -18.23 13.85
C ALA A 286 -19.66 -19.40 13.11
N SER A 287 -20.94 -19.26 12.84
CA SER A 287 -21.71 -20.15 11.97
C SER A 287 -22.44 -19.34 10.90
N LYS A 288 -22.89 -20.00 9.81
CA LYS A 288 -23.73 -19.35 8.79
C LYS A 288 -25.02 -18.76 9.39
N ASP A 289 -25.50 -19.32 10.50
CA ASP A 289 -26.70 -18.89 11.21
C ASP A 289 -26.48 -17.67 12.11
N THR A 290 -25.25 -17.18 12.24
CA THR A 290 -24.88 -16.05 13.12
C THR A 290 -24.13 -14.93 12.36
N PRO A 291 -24.72 -14.36 11.30
CA PRO A 291 -24.05 -13.37 10.44
C PRO A 291 -23.64 -12.09 11.19
N TYR A 292 -24.32 -11.78 12.31
CA TYR A 292 -23.99 -10.60 13.12
C TYR A 292 -22.60 -10.68 13.79
N ILE A 293 -22.04 -11.88 13.95
CA ILE A 293 -20.68 -12.09 14.51
C ILE A 293 -19.62 -11.40 13.65
N GLN A 294 -19.84 -11.28 12.33
CA GLN A 294 -18.94 -10.57 11.42
C GLN A 294 -18.81 -9.08 11.78
N TYR A 295 -19.92 -8.42 12.12
CA TYR A 295 -19.89 -7.00 12.52
C TYR A 295 -19.20 -6.81 13.88
N ILE A 296 -19.40 -7.75 14.82
CA ILE A 296 -18.66 -7.78 16.08
C ILE A 296 -17.16 -7.92 15.81
N TRP A 297 -16.78 -8.81 14.88
CA TRP A 297 -15.39 -8.98 14.48
C TRP A 297 -14.79 -7.69 13.92
N TYR A 298 -15.52 -6.96 13.07
CA TYR A 298 -15.05 -5.69 12.52
C TYR A 298 -14.74 -4.69 13.65
N VAL A 299 -15.70 -4.50 14.57
CA VAL A 299 -15.56 -3.57 15.69
C VAL A 299 -14.40 -3.97 16.61
N LEU A 300 -14.32 -5.24 16.99
CA LEU A 300 -13.23 -5.75 17.83
C LEU A 300 -11.87 -5.64 17.14
N SER A 301 -11.81 -5.82 15.82
CA SER A 301 -10.57 -5.66 15.05
C SER A 301 -10.10 -4.21 15.05
N TYR A 302 -11.00 -3.25 14.84
CA TYR A 302 -10.66 -1.82 14.95
C TYR A 302 -10.12 -1.46 16.33
N ILE A 303 -10.83 -1.89 17.38
CA ILE A 303 -10.46 -1.64 18.78
C ILE A 303 -9.11 -2.30 19.08
N GLY A 304 -8.95 -3.58 18.73
CA GLY A 304 -7.73 -4.36 18.97
C GLY A 304 -6.52 -3.75 18.26
N VAL A 305 -6.65 -3.39 16.98
CA VAL A 305 -5.57 -2.74 16.23
C VAL A 305 -5.22 -1.38 16.85
N TYR A 306 -6.21 -0.58 17.24
CA TYR A 306 -5.97 0.71 17.89
C TYR A 306 -5.14 0.57 19.17
N PHE A 307 -5.54 -0.34 20.06
CA PHE A 307 -4.85 -0.55 21.33
C PHE A 307 -3.48 -1.20 21.14
N ALA A 308 -3.35 -2.17 20.24
CA ALA A 308 -2.06 -2.79 19.94
C ALA A 308 -1.06 -1.78 19.36
N MET A 309 -1.53 -0.90 18.47
CA MET A 309 -0.75 0.20 17.92
C MET A 309 -0.32 1.21 18.99
N LYS A 310 -1.23 1.59 19.90
CA LYS A 310 -0.90 2.44 21.04
C LYS A 310 0.13 1.81 21.97
N TRP A 311 -0.03 0.51 22.25
CA TRP A 311 0.89 -0.24 23.10
C TRP A 311 2.30 -0.24 22.49
N ILE A 312 2.44 -0.59 21.21
CA ILE A 312 3.74 -0.55 20.52
C ILE A 312 4.32 0.86 20.47
N ALA A 313 3.51 1.88 20.19
CA ALA A 313 3.98 3.26 20.18
C ALA A 313 4.55 3.69 21.55
N GLY A 314 4.08 3.10 22.65
CA GLY A 314 4.62 3.30 24.00
C GLY A 314 5.91 2.54 24.30
N VAL A 315 6.27 1.52 23.51
CA VAL A 315 7.51 0.76 23.66
C VAL A 315 8.69 1.61 23.22
N ARG A 316 9.76 1.64 24.02
CA ARG A 316 10.98 2.40 23.66
C ARG A 316 11.63 1.82 22.40
N VAL A 317 12.03 2.71 21.49
CA VAL A 317 12.84 2.35 20.32
C VAL A 317 14.15 1.73 20.79
N SER A 318 14.54 0.61 20.16
CA SER A 318 15.74 -0.12 20.53
C SER A 318 16.99 0.71 20.25
N THR A 319 17.87 0.82 21.24
CA THR A 319 19.17 1.49 21.09
C THR A 319 20.07 0.75 20.11
N TRP A 320 19.95 -0.58 20.02
CA TRP A 320 20.70 -1.41 19.07
C TRP A 320 20.36 -1.07 17.63
N MET A 321 19.10 -0.75 17.34
CA MET A 321 18.63 -0.37 16.00
C MET A 321 19.06 1.02 15.55
N LYS A 322 19.80 1.77 16.38
CA LYS A 322 20.47 3.01 15.95
C LYS A 322 21.78 2.75 15.21
N LYS A 323 22.35 1.54 15.35
CA LYS A 323 23.60 1.16 14.68
C LYS A 323 23.30 0.59 13.29
N GLU A 324 24.03 1.05 12.29
CA GLU A 324 23.92 0.58 10.91
C GLU A 324 24.21 -0.93 10.77
N SER A 325 25.19 -1.44 11.54
CA SER A 325 25.51 -2.88 11.59
C SER A 325 24.31 -3.76 11.95
N SER A 326 23.42 -3.29 12.83
CA SER A 326 22.22 -4.04 13.23
C SER A 326 21.25 -4.22 12.07
N TRP A 327 21.18 -3.23 11.17
CA TRP A 327 20.35 -3.29 9.98
C TRP A 327 20.96 -4.19 8.89
N ILE A 328 22.29 -4.24 8.81
CA ILE A 328 22.98 -5.22 7.95
C ILE A 328 22.68 -6.64 8.44
N ILE A 329 22.78 -6.91 9.75
CA ILE A 329 22.41 -8.20 10.33
C ILE A 329 20.94 -8.53 10.03
N LEU A 330 20.05 -7.57 10.23
CA LEU A 330 18.62 -7.72 9.91
C LEU A 330 18.41 -8.10 8.44
N LEU A 331 19.09 -7.41 7.52
CA LEU A 331 19.03 -7.71 6.10
C LEU A 331 19.48 -9.15 5.81
N VAL A 332 20.60 -9.59 6.38
CA VAL A 332 21.10 -10.97 6.24
C VAL A 332 20.05 -11.97 6.73
N VAL A 333 19.41 -11.72 7.88
CA VAL A 333 18.33 -12.58 8.39
C VAL A 333 17.16 -12.62 7.40
N VAL A 334 16.73 -11.48 6.87
CA VAL A 334 15.63 -11.40 5.91
C VAL A 334 15.89 -12.23 4.66
N PHE A 335 17.11 -12.17 4.09
CA PHE A 335 17.47 -12.98 2.92
C PHE A 335 17.71 -14.46 3.25
N ALA A 336 18.11 -14.79 4.48
CA ALA A 336 18.29 -16.17 4.91
C ALA A 336 16.95 -16.90 5.19
N MET A 337 15.93 -16.16 5.64
CA MET A 337 14.62 -16.73 5.99
C MET A 337 13.98 -17.61 4.91
N PRO A 338 13.83 -17.17 3.63
CA PRO A 338 13.19 -18.00 2.61
C PRO A 338 13.95 -19.31 2.34
N LEU A 339 15.26 -19.37 2.63
CA LEU A 339 16.05 -20.60 2.48
C LEU A 339 15.61 -21.70 3.46
N ILE A 340 14.97 -21.36 4.58
CA ILE A 340 14.42 -22.34 5.52
C ILE A 340 13.29 -23.14 4.86
N SER A 341 12.47 -22.46 4.04
CA SER A 341 11.34 -23.10 3.35
C SER A 341 11.75 -24.10 2.27
N LEU A 342 12.98 -23.99 1.74
CA LEU A 342 13.55 -24.98 0.83
C LEU A 342 13.81 -26.33 1.50
N TYR A 343 14.18 -26.31 2.78
CA TYR A 343 14.54 -27.52 3.51
C TYR A 343 13.29 -28.34 3.84
N ASN A 344 12.20 -27.67 4.22
CA ASN A 344 10.94 -28.32 4.55
C ASN A 344 9.77 -27.34 4.37
N GLU A 345 8.83 -27.70 3.50
CA GLU A 345 7.64 -26.88 3.23
C GLU A 345 6.76 -26.64 4.45
N SER A 346 6.74 -27.55 5.43
CA SER A 346 6.02 -27.36 6.69
C SER A 346 6.57 -26.18 7.52
N LEU A 347 7.80 -25.73 7.25
CA LEU A 347 8.40 -24.58 7.92
C LEU A 347 7.97 -23.23 7.34
N LYS A 348 7.17 -23.20 6.26
CA LYS A 348 6.61 -21.96 5.69
C LYS A 348 5.89 -21.10 6.73
N ILE A 349 5.16 -21.73 7.66
CA ILE A 349 4.48 -21.04 8.77
C ILE A 349 5.48 -20.32 9.68
N ILE A 350 6.62 -20.95 9.99
CA ILE A 350 7.67 -20.35 10.82
C ILE A 350 8.26 -19.13 10.12
N VAL A 351 8.48 -19.20 8.81
CA VAL A 351 8.95 -18.08 7.99
C VAL A 351 7.93 -16.93 8.01
N SER A 352 6.63 -17.21 7.83
CA SER A 352 5.58 -16.19 7.90
C SER A 352 5.52 -15.51 9.27
N ILE A 353 5.52 -16.27 10.36
CA ILE A 353 5.50 -15.73 11.73
C ILE A 353 6.76 -14.91 12.02
N SER A 354 7.93 -15.42 11.62
CA SER A 354 9.19 -14.69 11.78
C SER A 354 9.18 -13.39 11.00
N GLY A 355 8.66 -13.40 9.76
CA GLY A 355 8.54 -12.21 8.92
C GLY A 355 7.63 -11.16 9.56
N LEU A 356 6.54 -11.60 10.16
CA LEU A 356 5.62 -10.73 10.90
C LEU A 356 6.29 -10.08 12.12
N LEU A 357 6.99 -10.86 12.95
CA LEU A 357 7.65 -10.37 14.17
C LEU A 357 8.83 -9.45 13.85
N ILE A 358 9.69 -9.86 12.92
CA ILE A 358 10.85 -9.08 12.47
C ILE A 358 10.38 -7.80 11.78
N GLY A 359 9.36 -7.90 10.93
CA GLY A 359 8.76 -6.76 10.25
C GLY A 359 8.14 -5.76 11.21
N LEU A 360 7.45 -6.22 12.25
CA LEU A 360 6.92 -5.36 13.32
C LEU A 360 8.04 -4.65 14.09
N PHE A 361 9.09 -5.40 14.46
CA PHE A 361 10.26 -4.83 15.12
C PHE A 361 10.95 -3.77 14.23
N MET A 362 11.12 -4.04 12.94
CA MET A 362 11.63 -3.06 11.98
C MET A 362 10.72 -1.84 11.88
N ALA A 363 9.41 -2.04 11.72
CA ALA A 363 8.42 -0.98 11.55
C ALA A 363 8.32 -0.07 12.78
N HIS A 364 8.69 -0.56 13.96
CA HIS A 364 8.81 0.27 15.16
C HIS A 364 10.10 1.11 15.16
N ASN A 365 11.18 0.57 14.61
CA ASN A 365 12.53 1.16 14.69
C ASN A 365 12.97 1.95 13.45
N TYR A 366 12.27 1.86 12.31
CA TYR A 366 12.72 2.41 11.01
C TYR A 366 13.12 3.89 11.01
N LYS A 367 12.57 4.69 11.93
CA LYS A 367 12.93 6.11 12.07
C LYS A 367 14.39 6.32 12.44
N SER A 368 15.08 5.31 12.98
CA SER A 368 16.52 5.37 13.31
C SER A 368 17.42 5.32 12.07
N ILE A 369 16.93 4.79 10.93
CA ILE A 369 17.70 4.74 9.66
C ILE A 369 18.18 6.14 9.28
N LYS A 370 17.35 7.14 9.54
CA LYS A 370 17.66 8.53 9.22
C LYS A 370 18.96 9.00 9.89
N ASP A 371 19.36 8.40 11.01
CA ASP A 371 20.47 8.81 11.86
C ASP A 371 21.78 8.03 11.56
N PHE A 372 21.79 7.14 10.55
CA PHE A 372 23.01 6.38 10.21
C PHE A 372 24.14 7.29 9.73
N PRO A 373 25.39 7.06 10.16
CA PRO A 373 26.53 7.85 9.71
C PRO A 373 26.67 7.89 8.18
N SER A 374 26.49 6.76 7.49
CA SER A 374 26.55 6.66 6.03
C SER A 374 25.52 7.56 5.34
N LEU A 375 24.27 7.55 5.79
CA LEU A 375 23.21 8.43 5.28
C LEU A 375 23.46 9.90 5.66
N GLN A 376 23.92 10.17 6.88
CA GLN A 376 24.24 11.54 7.32
C GLN A 376 25.34 12.17 6.47
N ASN A 377 26.30 11.37 5.98
CA ASN A 377 27.31 11.85 5.04
C ASN A 377 26.71 12.28 3.69
N LEU A 378 25.61 11.66 3.25
CA LEU A 378 24.90 12.08 2.03
C LEU A 378 24.16 13.41 2.20
N LEU A 379 23.81 13.80 3.44
CA LEU A 379 23.24 15.12 3.74
C LEU A 379 24.31 16.22 3.73
N LYS A 380 25.55 15.88 4.09
CA LYS A 380 26.67 16.83 4.19
C LYS A 380 27.34 17.12 2.86
N LYS A 381 27.17 16.25 1.85
CA LYS A 381 27.69 16.54 0.50
C LYS A 381 26.94 17.78 -0.02
N PRO A 382 27.65 18.88 -0.35
CA PRO A 382 27.00 20.02 -0.96
C PRO A 382 26.28 19.52 -2.21
N VAL A 383 25.02 19.96 -2.38
CA VAL A 383 24.34 19.84 -3.66
C VAL A 383 25.21 20.64 -4.61
N ALA A 384 26.11 19.96 -5.33
CA ALA A 384 26.92 20.59 -6.35
C ALA A 384 25.94 21.33 -7.23
N GLU A 385 26.11 22.65 -7.31
CA GLU A 385 25.31 23.54 -8.13
C GLU A 385 25.26 22.95 -9.53
N THR A 386 24.16 22.28 -9.86
CA THR A 386 23.75 22.11 -11.25
C THR A 386 23.20 23.45 -11.71
N ASN A 387 24.10 24.43 -11.77
CA ASN A 387 24.02 25.58 -12.66
C ASN A 387 24.76 25.16 -13.93
N LYS A 388 23.99 24.69 -14.91
CA LYS A 388 24.18 24.95 -16.34
C LYS A 388 22.95 24.46 -17.09
#